data_AF-A0A536W0L1-F1
#
_entry.id   AF-A0A536W0L1-F1
#
_cell.length_a   1.000
_cell.length_b   1.000
_cell.length_c   1.000
_cell.angle_alpha   90.00
_cell.angle_beta   90.00
_cell.angle_gamma   90.00
#
_symmetry.space_group_name_H-M   'P 1'
#
loop_
_entity.id
_entity.type
_entity.pdbx_description
1 polymer ?
#
loop_
_entity_poly.entity_id
_entity_poly.type
_entity_poly.pdbx_seq_one_letter_code
_entity_poly.pdbx_strand_id
1 'polypeptide(L)'
;METIRQLKALWAYASWCAQAPASAPACDSFWTWTGVAVVTAFALIGLYIVRKMAKNFLAVRAERRRLAEASRVADPDTMSRYRVDPEKFHPDPPQQEGVERRIRQALDQRKLERP
;
A
#
# COMPACT_ATOMS: atom_id res chain seq x y z
N MET A 1 12.12 -54.58 6.65
CA MET A 1 13.34 -54.65 5.81
C MET A 1 13.04 -54.54 4.30
N GLU A 2 11.86 -54.92 3.83
CA GLU A 2 11.51 -54.86 2.40
C GLU A 2 11.52 -53.45 1.80
N THR A 3 11.02 -52.45 2.53
CA THR A 3 11.02 -51.03 2.08
C THR A 3 12.42 -50.50 1.82
N ILE A 4 13.40 -50.85 2.65
CA ILE A 4 14.81 -50.48 2.48
C ILE A 4 15.40 -51.16 1.24
N ARG A 5 15.01 -52.42 0.98
CA ARG A 5 15.46 -53.17 -0.21
C ARG A 5 14.89 -52.57 -1.49
N GLN A 6 13.62 -52.17 -1.47
CA GLN A 6 12.97 -51.46 -2.56
C GLN A 6 13.62 -50.10 -2.81
N LEU A 7 13.95 -49.34 -1.75
CA LEU A 7 14.64 -48.06 -1.90
C LEU A 7 16.00 -48.23 -2.59
N LYS A 8 16.78 -49.24 -2.19
CA LYS A 8 18.08 -49.53 -2.82
C LYS A 8 17.93 -49.91 -4.29
N ALA A 9 16.91 -50.70 -4.64
CA ALA A 9 16.65 -51.09 -6.02
C ALA A 9 16.25 -49.87 -6.88
N LEU A 10 15.34 -49.02 -6.37
CA LEU A 10 14.95 -47.78 -7.02
C LEU A 10 16.12 -46.82 -7.18
N TRP A 11 17.00 -46.73 -6.18
CA TRP A 11 18.17 -45.87 -6.22
C TRP A 11 19.20 -46.36 -7.25
N ALA A 12 19.44 -47.67 -7.32
CA ALA A 12 20.30 -48.25 -8.35
C ALA A 12 19.75 -47.96 -9.75
N TYR A 13 18.45 -48.18 -9.96
CA TYR A 13 17.78 -47.87 -11.23
C TYR A 13 17.87 -46.38 -11.59
N ALA A 14 17.57 -45.48 -10.64
CA ALA A 14 17.65 -44.04 -10.86
C ALA A 14 19.08 -43.59 -11.17
N SER A 15 20.08 -44.10 -10.43
CA SER A 15 21.49 -43.76 -10.66
C SER A 15 22.00 -44.23 -12.02
N TRP A 16 21.50 -45.37 -12.50
CA TRP A 16 21.85 -45.90 -13.82
C TRP A 16 21.19 -45.06 -14.92
N CYS A 17 19.90 -44.75 -14.79
CA CYS A 17 19.20 -43.89 -15.74
C CYS A 17 19.70 -42.44 -15.78
N ALA A 18 20.28 -41.94 -14.67
CA ALA A 18 20.90 -40.62 -14.63
C ALA A 18 22.24 -40.56 -15.40
N GLN A 19 22.94 -41.69 -15.51
CA GLN A 19 24.22 -41.80 -16.23
C GLN A 19 24.03 -42.29 -17.67
N ALA A 20 22.92 -42.96 -17.97
CA ALA A 20 22.58 -43.42 -19.31
C ALA A 20 22.19 -42.25 -20.23
N PRO A 21 22.40 -42.38 -21.55
CA PRO A 21 21.92 -41.40 -22.52
C PRO A 21 20.39 -41.31 -22.46
N ALA A 22 19.86 -40.09 -22.55
CA ALA A 22 18.42 -39.81 -22.45
C ALA A 22 17.57 -40.48 -23.55
N SER A 23 18.19 -41.07 -24.57
CA SER A 23 17.54 -41.83 -25.64
C SER A 23 17.32 -43.32 -25.31
N ALA A 24 17.74 -43.79 -24.13
CA ALA A 24 17.53 -45.17 -23.72
C ALA A 24 16.06 -45.40 -23.32
N PRO A 25 15.28 -46.24 -24.06
CA PRO A 25 13.84 -46.40 -23.84
C PRO A 25 13.50 -47.02 -22.48
N ALA A 26 14.45 -47.74 -21.87
CA ALA A 26 14.30 -48.26 -20.52
C ALA A 26 14.18 -47.16 -19.44
N CYS A 27 14.64 -45.94 -19.73
CA CYS A 27 14.68 -44.82 -18.79
C CYS A 27 13.63 -43.74 -19.09
N ASP A 28 12.76 -43.93 -20.09
CA ASP A 28 11.74 -42.95 -20.49
C ASP A 28 10.82 -42.55 -19.32
N SER A 29 10.37 -43.54 -18.55
CA SER A 29 9.51 -43.30 -17.39
C SER A 29 10.21 -42.44 -16.32
N PHE A 30 11.49 -42.70 -16.07
CA PHE A 30 12.28 -41.93 -15.10
C PHE A 30 12.42 -40.46 -15.53
N TRP A 31 12.77 -40.23 -16.80
CA TRP A 31 12.93 -38.89 -17.35
C TRP A 31 11.61 -38.13 -17.45
N THR A 32 10.51 -38.83 -17.74
CA THR A 32 9.16 -38.23 -17.76
C THR A 32 8.78 -37.71 -16.38
N TRP A 33 8.92 -38.55 -15.34
CA TRP A 33 8.63 -38.13 -13.95
C TRP A 33 9.56 -37.01 -13.48
N THR A 34 10.83 -37.07 -13.83
CA THR A 34 11.80 -36.01 -13.52
C THR A 34 11.41 -34.70 -14.19
N GLY A 35 11.04 -34.73 -15.48
CA GLY A 35 10.55 -33.58 -16.22
C GLY A 35 9.30 -32.97 -15.59
N VAL A 36 8.31 -33.80 -15.24
CA VAL A 36 7.08 -33.35 -14.55
C VAL A 36 7.42 -32.68 -13.22
N ALA A 37 8.31 -33.28 -12.42
CA ALA A 37 8.71 -32.71 -11.14
C ALA A 37 9.38 -31.33 -11.30
N VAL A 38 10.28 -31.20 -12.28
CA VAL A 38 10.99 -29.95 -12.58
C VAL A 38 10.00 -28.87 -13.05
N VAL A 39 9.13 -29.18 -14.01
CA VAL A 39 8.11 -28.24 -14.52
C VAL A 39 7.19 -27.78 -13.39
N THR A 40 6.75 -28.72 -12.54
CA THR A 40 5.88 -28.41 -11.41
C THR A 40 6.58 -27.49 -10.40
N ALA A 41 7.86 -27.75 -10.10
CA ALA A 41 8.64 -26.88 -9.21
C ALA A 41 8.74 -25.45 -9.75
N PHE A 42 9.09 -25.29 -11.04
CA PHE A 42 9.14 -23.97 -11.67
C PHE A 42 7.77 -23.26 -11.68
N ALA A 43 6.70 -23.99 -11.96
CA ALA A 43 5.35 -23.44 -11.94
C ALA A 43 4.96 -22.94 -10.54
N LEU A 44 5.28 -23.70 -9.49
CA LEU A 44 5.02 -23.31 -8.10
C LEU A 44 5.84 -22.08 -7.69
N ILE A 45 7.11 -22.02 -8.09
CA ILE A 45 7.99 -20.86 -7.83
C ILE A 45 7.44 -19.62 -8.55
N GLY A 46 7.08 -19.74 -9.83
CA GLY A 46 6.47 -18.66 -10.60
C GLY A 46 5.17 -18.17 -9.96
N LEU A 47 4.27 -19.09 -9.58
CA LEU A 47 3.03 -18.77 -8.88
C LEU A 47 3.29 -18.04 -7.55
N TYR A 48 4.28 -18.48 -6.78
CA TYR A 48 4.67 -17.84 -5.53
C TYR A 48 5.15 -16.40 -5.74
N ILE A 49 6.02 -16.18 -6.74
CA ILE A 49 6.52 -14.85 -7.09
C ILE A 49 5.35 -13.96 -7.52
N VAL A 50 4.47 -14.44 -8.42
CA VAL A 50 3.30 -13.69 -8.87
C VAL A 50 2.37 -13.35 -7.71
N ARG A 51 2.10 -14.29 -6.79
CA ARG A 51 1.31 -14.02 -5.58
C ARG A 51 1.93 -12.94 -4.71
N LYS A 52 3.26 -12.97 -4.54
CA LYS A 52 3.99 -11.97 -3.75
C LYS A 52 3.94 -10.61 -4.41
N MET A 53 4.14 -10.55 -5.72
CA MET A 53 4.03 -9.33 -6.51
C MET A 53 2.60 -8.78 -6.52
N ALA A 54 1.58 -9.63 -6.65
CA ALA A 54 0.18 -9.20 -6.64
C ALA A 54 -0.22 -8.56 -5.31
N LYS A 55 0.21 -9.12 -4.17
CA LYS A 55 0.01 -8.51 -2.85
C LYS A 55 0.69 -7.14 -2.75
N ASN A 56 1.94 -7.04 -3.22
CA ASN A 56 2.67 -5.78 -3.22
C ASN A 56 2.07 -4.76 -4.20
N PHE A 57 1.58 -5.20 -5.36
CA PHE A 57 0.98 -4.34 -6.37
C PHE A 57 -0.37 -3.80 -5.91
N LEU A 58 -1.18 -4.59 -5.19
CA LEU A 58 -2.40 -4.10 -4.56
C LEU A 58 -2.10 -3.03 -3.51
N ALA A 59 -1.05 -3.22 -2.70
CA ALA A 59 -0.60 -2.22 -1.74
C ALA A 59 -0.11 -0.94 -2.44
N VAL A 60 0.72 -1.07 -3.48
CA VAL A 60 1.22 0.06 -4.27
C VAL A 60 0.10 0.76 -5.04
N ARG A 61 -0.92 0.04 -5.51
CA ARG A 61 -2.07 0.63 -6.20
C ARG A 61 -2.97 1.42 -5.25
N ALA A 62 -3.09 1.00 -3.99
CA ALA A 62 -3.77 1.77 -2.95
C ALA A 62 -3.02 3.09 -2.66
N GLU A 63 -1.69 3.04 -2.53
CA GLU A 63 -0.86 4.23 -2.35
C GLU A 63 -0.91 5.16 -3.56
N ARG A 64 -0.84 4.62 -4.79
CA ARG A 64 -0.96 5.43 -6.02
C ARG A 64 -2.34 6.06 -6.18
N ARG A 65 -3.42 5.41 -5.73
CA ARG A 65 -4.75 6.02 -5.71
C ARG A 65 -4.82 7.20 -4.74
N ARG A 66 -4.25 7.06 -3.54
CA ARG A 66 -4.16 8.17 -2.58
C ARG A 66 -3.35 9.35 -3.10
N LEU A 67 -2.21 9.07 -3.75
CA LEU A 67 -1.39 10.13 -4.38
C LEU A 67 -2.13 10.80 -5.55
N ALA A 68 -2.86 10.03 -6.36
CA ALA A 68 -3.65 10.58 -7.46
C ALA A 68 -4.86 11.39 -6.98
N GLU A 69 -5.48 11.01 -5.86
CA GLU A 69 -6.54 11.79 -5.22
C GLU A 69 -5.98 13.06 -4.57
N ALA A 70 -4.84 12.98 -3.87
CA ALA A 70 -4.16 14.14 -3.31
C ALA A 70 -3.71 15.13 -4.39
N SER A 71 -3.21 14.65 -5.53
CA SER A 71 -2.86 15.53 -6.66
C SER A 71 -4.10 16.16 -7.32
N ARG A 72 -5.26 15.50 -7.26
CA ARG A 72 -6.53 16.03 -7.80
C ARG A 72 -7.15 17.08 -6.87
N VAL A 73 -6.92 16.97 -5.56
CA VAL A 73 -7.30 17.99 -4.57
C VAL A 73 -6.35 19.20 -4.63
N ALA A 74 -5.08 18.97 -4.95
CA ALA A 74 -4.08 20.02 -5.16
C ALA A 74 -4.08 20.58 -6.60
N ASP A 75 -5.18 20.42 -7.34
CA ASP A 75 -5.31 21.02 -8.67
C ASP A 75 -5.33 22.56 -8.50
N PRO A 76 -4.35 23.29 -9.08
CA PRO A 76 -4.25 24.75 -8.94
C PRO A 76 -5.52 25.48 -9.37
N ASP A 77 -6.32 24.89 -10.27
CA ASP A 77 -7.62 25.44 -10.70
C ASP A 77 -8.72 25.34 -9.62
N THR A 78 -8.66 24.34 -8.74
CA THR A 78 -9.57 24.27 -7.58
C THR A 78 -9.05 25.10 -6.40
N MET A 79 -7.74 25.12 -6.17
CA MET A 79 -7.13 25.91 -5.10
C MET A 79 -7.23 27.43 -5.37
N SER A 80 -7.26 27.85 -6.63
CA SER A 80 -7.48 29.25 -7.01
C SER A 80 -8.89 29.75 -6.66
N ARG A 81 -9.91 28.88 -6.71
CA ARG A 81 -11.30 29.23 -6.32
C ARG A 81 -11.46 29.47 -4.81
N TYR A 82 -10.57 28.93 -3.98
CA TYR A 82 -10.60 29.09 -2.53
C TYR A 82 -9.47 29.99 -2.01
N ARG A 83 -8.74 30.70 -2.90
CA ARG A 83 -7.73 31.66 -2.48
C ARG A 83 -8.43 32.81 -1.75
N VAL A 84 -8.34 32.79 -0.43
CA VAL A 84 -8.87 33.85 0.43
C VAL A 84 -8.14 35.15 0.07
N ASP A 85 -8.92 36.13 -0.36
CA ASP A 85 -8.46 37.45 -0.76
C ASP A 85 -7.76 38.14 0.44
N PRO A 86 -6.44 38.42 0.37
CA PRO A 86 -5.70 38.99 1.50
C PRO A 86 -6.17 40.40 1.88
N GLU A 87 -6.91 41.10 1.00
CA GLU A 87 -7.47 42.43 1.27
C GLU A 87 -8.60 42.45 2.31
N LYS A 88 -9.19 41.30 2.66
CA LYS A 88 -10.29 41.22 3.66
C LYS A 88 -9.83 41.10 5.12
N PHE A 89 -8.54 41.10 5.40
CA PHE A 89 -8.00 40.92 6.76
C PHE A 89 -7.81 42.20 7.58
N HIS A 90 -8.18 43.37 7.05
CA HIS A 90 -8.22 44.61 7.81
C HIS A 90 -9.67 45.11 7.93
N PRO A 91 -10.49 44.57 8.86
CA PRO A 91 -11.63 45.34 9.31
C PRO A 91 -11.06 46.61 9.97
N ASP A 92 -11.47 47.78 9.47
CA ASP A 92 -11.20 49.05 10.13
C ASP A 92 -11.49 48.92 11.64
N PRO A 93 -10.61 49.43 12.53
CA PRO A 93 -10.84 49.31 13.95
C PRO A 93 -12.19 49.97 14.31
N PRO A 94 -13.13 49.25 14.95
CA PRO A 94 -14.43 49.83 15.28
C PRO A 94 -14.23 50.97 16.27
N GLN A 95 -14.79 52.13 15.92
CA GLN A 95 -14.92 53.37 16.70
C GLN A 95 -14.91 53.13 18.22
N GLN A 96 -13.72 53.22 18.83
CA GLN A 96 -13.51 53.04 20.27
C GLN A 96 -14.18 54.15 21.11
N GLU A 97 -14.49 55.30 20.50
CA GLU A 97 -15.09 56.46 21.17
C GLU A 97 -16.50 56.18 21.73
N GLY A 98 -17.26 55.29 21.09
CA GLY A 98 -18.63 54.97 21.51
C GLY A 98 -18.71 53.96 22.66
N VAL A 99 -17.65 53.19 22.91
CA VAL A 99 -17.60 52.18 23.97
C VAL A 99 -17.17 52.83 25.29
N GLU A 100 -16.17 53.72 25.26
CA GLU A 100 -15.74 54.45 26.46
C GLU A 100 -16.85 55.34 27.05
N ARG A 101 -17.64 56.02 26.21
CA ARG A 101 -18.79 56.81 26.68
C ARG A 101 -19.85 55.95 27.35
N ARG A 102 -20.11 54.76 26.81
CA ARG A 102 -21.08 53.80 27.38
C ARG A 102 -20.60 53.22 28.71
N ILE A 103 -19.30 52.93 28.84
CA ILE A 103 -18.70 52.46 30.09
C ILE A 103 -18.76 53.56 31.17
N ARG A 104 -18.46 54.82 30.82
CA ARG A 104 -18.57 55.94 31.77
C ARG A 104 -19.99 56.17 32.26
N GLN A 105 -20.99 56.15 31.38
CA GLN A 105 -22.39 56.30 31.78
C GLN A 105 -22.87 55.15 32.69
N ALA A 106 -22.44 53.92 32.41
CA ALA A 106 -22.78 52.77 33.27
C ALA A 106 -22.10 52.84 34.64
N LEU A 107 -20.89 53.41 34.73
CA LEU A 107 -20.20 53.63 36.00
C LEU A 107 -20.86 54.74 36.84
N ASP A 108 -21.30 55.82 36.21
CA ASP A 108 -21.96 56.94 36.90
C ASP A 108 -23.34 56.54 37.46
N GLN A 109 -24.11 55.74 36.72
CA GLN A 109 -25.38 55.19 37.24
C GLN A 109 -25.15 54.31 38.47
N ARG A 110 -24.13 53.44 38.44
CA ARG A 110 -23.77 52.57 39.58
C ARG A 110 -23.30 53.35 40.82
N LYS A 111 -22.75 54.56 40.64
CA LYS A 111 -22.33 55.43 41.75
C LYS A 111 -23.49 56.19 42.39
N LEU A 112 -24.55 56.51 41.65
CA LEU A 112 -25.74 57.17 42.21
C LEU A 112 -26.65 56.22 43.00
N GLU A 113 -26.64 54.92 42.69
CA GLU A 113 -27.48 53.91 43.35
C GLU A 113 -26.88 53.34 44.66
N ARG A 114 -25.65 53.72 45.03
CA ARG A 114 -25.08 53.40 46.35
C ARG A 114 -25.10 54.65 47.23
N PRO A 115 -25.95 54.73 48.28
CA PRO A 115 -25.75 55.69 49.36
C PRO A 115 -24.43 55.44 50.10
#